data_AF-A0A8X7VJ22-F1
#
_entry.id   AF-A0A8X7VJ22-F1
#
_cell.length_a   1.000
_cell.length_b   1.000
_cell.length_c   1.000
_cell.angle_alpha   90.00
_cell.angle_beta   90.00
_cell.angle_gamma   90.00
#
_symmetry.space_group_name_H-M   'P 1'
#
loop_
_entity.id
_entity.type
_entity.pdbx_description
1 polymer ?
#
loop_
_entity_poly.entity_id
_entity_poly.type
_entity_poly.pdbx_seq_one_letter_code
_entity_poly.pdbx_strand_id
1 'polypeptide(L)'
;MKRLFEAYFLQAYALAESSLDPSISSTVVSLLENALKCPTDRLLKATVSCGLLHKRIDSEAHTCSPRPSSCPFPFRNDKAAAYEEMTRQIVKAQNNAPAYEKRSEYCDRELAKSDLEMVTRLNLLRVYPYRYRAAVLMDSRKEREAIMELSRAIAFKADLHLLPLRAAFHEHTGDVSSALRDCRAALSVDPNHQEMLELHSHVNSHEP
;
A
#
# COMPACT_ATOMS: atom_id res chain seq x y z
N MET A 1 -15.03 -26.20 -22.04
CA MET A 1 -14.05 -25.11 -21.92
C MET A 1 -14.49 -24.17 -20.81
N LYS A 2 -14.11 -24.41 -19.55
CA LYS A 2 -14.49 -23.52 -18.42
C LYS A 2 -13.53 -22.33 -18.42
N ARG A 3 -14.04 -21.10 -18.61
CA ARG A 3 -13.23 -19.88 -18.42
C ARG A 3 -12.79 -19.79 -16.95
N LEU A 4 -11.52 -19.50 -16.72
CA LEU A 4 -10.92 -19.36 -15.39
C LEU A 4 -11.35 -18.03 -14.77
N PHE A 5 -11.47 -17.98 -13.43
CA PHE A 5 -11.77 -16.77 -12.65
C PHE A 5 -10.97 -15.55 -13.12
N GLU A 6 -9.68 -15.78 -13.36
CA GLU A 6 -8.70 -14.79 -13.78
C GLU A 6 -9.09 -14.10 -15.11
N ALA A 7 -9.67 -14.84 -16.05
CA ALA A 7 -10.10 -14.26 -17.33
C ALA A 7 -11.29 -13.30 -17.18
N TYR A 8 -12.26 -13.63 -16.31
CA TYR A 8 -13.39 -12.74 -16.03
C TYR A 8 -12.96 -11.50 -15.25
N PHE A 9 -12.04 -11.65 -14.30
CA PHE A 9 -11.53 -10.55 -13.48
C PHE A 9 -10.71 -9.55 -14.30
N LEU A 10 -9.76 -10.03 -15.12
CA LEU A 10 -8.97 -9.17 -16.01
C LEU A 10 -9.85 -8.44 -17.02
N GLN A 11 -10.90 -9.10 -17.53
CA GLN A 11 -11.85 -8.47 -18.45
C GLN A 11 -12.68 -7.38 -17.77
N ALA A 12 -13.15 -7.61 -16.55
CA ALA A 12 -13.88 -6.61 -15.77
C ALA A 12 -13.00 -5.39 -15.45
N TYR A 13 -11.74 -5.62 -15.08
CA TYR A 13 -10.79 -4.57 -14.73
C TYR A 13 -10.43 -3.69 -15.95
N ALA A 14 -10.10 -4.31 -17.09
CA ALA A 14 -9.80 -3.58 -18.32
C ALA A 14 -11.00 -2.77 -18.86
N LEU A 15 -12.22 -3.27 -18.67
CA LEU A 15 -13.44 -2.55 -19.05
C LEU A 15 -13.76 -1.37 -18.12
N ALA A 16 -13.46 -1.50 -16.83
CA ALA A 16 -13.62 -0.40 -15.87
C ALA A 16 -12.60 0.72 -16.10
N GLU A 17 -11.41 0.40 -16.61
CA GLU A 17 -10.33 1.37 -16.85
C GLU A 17 -10.47 2.10 -18.20
N SER A 18 -11.08 1.47 -19.20
CA SER A 18 -11.18 2.01 -20.57
C SER A 18 -12.37 2.96 -20.79
N SER A 19 -13.31 3.08 -19.86
CA SER A 19 -14.51 3.90 -20.04
C SER A 19 -15.14 4.36 -18.71
N LEU A 20 -15.52 5.64 -18.66
CA LEU A 20 -16.29 6.25 -17.55
C LEU A 20 -17.82 6.23 -17.77
N ASP A 21 -18.32 5.49 -18.78
CA ASP A 21 -19.75 5.39 -19.05
C ASP A 21 -20.49 4.59 -17.94
N PRO A 22 -21.53 5.17 -17.29
CA PRO A 22 -22.37 4.47 -16.31
C PRO A 22 -22.99 3.17 -16.82
N SER A 23 -23.21 3.03 -18.14
CA SER A 23 -23.79 1.83 -18.74
C SER A 23 -22.88 0.59 -18.59
N ILE A 24 -21.56 0.80 -18.54
CA ILE A 24 -20.54 -0.27 -18.46
C ILE A 24 -20.41 -0.82 -17.03
N SER A 25 -20.84 -0.06 -16.02
CA SER A 25 -20.87 -0.52 -14.62
C SER A 25 -21.70 -1.80 -14.45
N SER A 26 -22.83 -1.92 -15.16
CA SER A 26 -23.67 -3.13 -15.13
C SER A 26 -22.95 -4.36 -15.69
N THR A 27 -22.14 -4.15 -16.73
CA THR A 27 -21.37 -5.20 -17.40
C THR A 27 -20.20 -5.65 -16.54
N VAL A 28 -19.48 -4.72 -15.92
CA VAL A 28 -18.40 -5.00 -14.96
C VAL A 28 -18.91 -5.82 -13.76
N VAL A 29 -20.05 -5.43 -13.18
CA VAL A 29 -20.67 -6.18 -12.07
C VAL A 29 -21.02 -7.61 -12.50
N SER A 30 -21.64 -7.79 -13.67
CA SER A 30 -21.99 -9.13 -14.17
C SER A 30 -20.76 -10.03 -14.41
N LEU A 31 -19.64 -9.46 -14.85
CA LEU A 31 -18.39 -10.18 -15.07
C LEU A 31 -17.76 -10.63 -13.74
N LEU A 32 -17.81 -9.79 -12.70
CA LEU A 32 -17.34 -10.12 -11.36
C LEU A 32 -18.20 -11.20 -10.69
N GLU A 33 -19.53 -11.13 -10.84
CA GLU A 33 -20.44 -12.18 -10.35
C GLU A 33 -20.16 -13.53 -11.03
N ASN A 34 -19.84 -13.52 -12.32
CA ASN A 34 -19.48 -14.73 -13.05
C ASN A 34 -18.10 -15.26 -12.65
N ALA A 35 -17.16 -14.39 -12.27
CA ALA A 35 -15.90 -14.81 -11.67
C ALA A 35 -16.15 -15.57 -10.36
N LEU A 36 -17.01 -15.07 -9.46
CA LEU A 36 -17.33 -15.71 -8.18
C LEU A 36 -17.97 -17.11 -8.29
N LYS A 37 -18.62 -17.41 -9.43
CA LYS A 37 -19.22 -18.71 -9.74
C LYS A 37 -18.19 -19.76 -10.20
N CYS A 38 -16.98 -19.36 -10.58
CA CYS A 38 -15.93 -20.31 -10.96
C CYS A 38 -15.38 -21.08 -9.73
N PRO A 39 -15.11 -22.39 -9.85
CA PRO A 39 -14.46 -23.16 -8.80
C PRO A 39 -12.97 -22.84 -8.80
N THR A 40 -12.56 -21.87 -7.98
CA THR A 40 -11.15 -21.56 -7.71
C THR A 40 -10.83 -21.69 -6.23
N ASP A 41 -9.54 -21.90 -5.97
CA ASP A 41 -8.95 -22.13 -4.65
C ASP A 41 -9.41 -21.09 -3.62
N ARG A 42 -9.67 -21.54 -2.39
CA ARG A 42 -10.33 -20.75 -1.32
C ARG A 42 -9.64 -19.41 -1.01
N LEU A 43 -8.38 -19.24 -1.40
CA LEU A 43 -7.60 -18.01 -1.26
C LEU A 43 -8.06 -16.84 -2.15
N LEU A 44 -8.55 -17.08 -3.37
CA LEU A 44 -8.98 -15.99 -4.27
C LEU A 44 -10.41 -15.50 -3.99
N LYS A 45 -11.26 -16.34 -3.37
CA LYS A 45 -12.55 -15.88 -2.83
C LYS A 45 -12.37 -15.02 -1.57
N ALA A 46 -11.33 -15.28 -0.80
CA ALA A 46 -11.04 -14.53 0.41
C ALA A 46 -10.62 -13.08 0.10
N THR A 47 -9.87 -12.81 -0.97
CA THR A 47 -9.44 -11.42 -1.28
C THR A 47 -10.58 -10.50 -1.73
N VAL A 48 -11.64 -11.05 -2.32
CA VAL A 48 -12.86 -10.29 -2.68
C VAL A 48 -13.81 -10.14 -1.48
N SER A 49 -13.71 -11.03 -0.48
CA SER A 49 -14.61 -11.05 0.69
C SER A 49 -13.97 -10.55 2.01
N CYS A 50 -12.64 -10.45 2.11
CA CYS A 50 -11.93 -10.09 3.32
C CYS A 50 -11.22 -8.74 3.15
N GLY A 51 -11.96 -7.69 3.47
CA GLY A 51 -11.39 -6.48 4.05
C GLY A 51 -11.09 -6.64 5.54
N LEU A 52 -10.63 -7.80 6.04
CA LEU A 52 -10.43 -8.03 7.48
C LEU A 52 -9.43 -9.18 7.75
N LEU A 53 -8.58 -8.96 8.78
CA LEU A 53 -7.65 -9.89 9.49
C LEU A 53 -6.24 -9.99 8.87
N HIS A 54 -5.23 -9.19 9.25
CA HIS A 54 -4.69 -8.85 10.57
C HIS A 54 -4.02 -10.01 11.33
N LYS A 55 -3.04 -10.70 10.69
CA LYS A 55 -2.08 -11.59 11.41
C LYS A 55 -0.86 -11.97 10.53
N ARG A 56 0.07 -11.02 10.32
CA ARG A 56 1.47 -11.34 9.91
C ARG A 56 2.36 -10.09 9.88
N ILE A 57 2.57 -9.47 11.03
CA ILE A 57 3.31 -8.20 11.08
C ILE A 57 4.83 -8.38 10.82
N ASP A 58 5.43 -9.57 10.91
CA ASP A 58 6.90 -9.67 10.82
C ASP A 58 7.50 -10.36 9.58
N SER A 59 6.73 -10.62 8.52
CA SER A 59 7.32 -11.18 7.28
C SER A 59 6.73 -10.68 5.95
N GLU A 60 5.85 -9.67 5.96
CA GLU A 60 5.07 -9.26 4.78
C GLU A 60 5.37 -7.84 4.28
N ALA A 61 6.64 -7.41 4.32
CA ALA A 61 7.12 -6.34 3.42
C ALA A 61 7.22 -6.81 1.95
N HIS A 62 6.72 -8.01 1.63
CA HIS A 62 6.82 -8.67 0.33
C HIS A 62 5.49 -9.16 -0.23
N THR A 63 4.34 -8.58 0.13
CA THR A 63 3.07 -8.92 -0.52
C THR A 63 2.03 -7.82 -0.36
N CYS A 64 2.13 -6.74 -1.15
CA CYS A 64 0.96 -6.10 -1.79
C CYS A 64 1.36 -4.87 -2.61
N SER A 65 1.86 -5.12 -3.81
CA SER A 65 1.50 -4.28 -4.95
C SER A 65 0.93 -5.26 -5.99
N PRO A 66 -0.22 -4.99 -6.64
CA PRO A 66 -0.72 -5.87 -7.68
C PRO A 66 0.42 -6.04 -8.69
N ARG A 67 0.92 -7.27 -8.85
CA ARG A 67 1.93 -7.56 -9.86
C ARG A 67 1.32 -7.03 -11.17
N PRO A 68 1.96 -6.10 -11.88
CA PRO A 68 1.53 -5.81 -13.23
C PRO A 68 1.49 -7.15 -13.95
N SER A 69 0.38 -7.43 -14.62
CA SER A 69 -0.03 -8.74 -15.16
C SER A 69 0.88 -9.28 -16.28
N SER A 70 2.15 -8.86 -16.31
CA SER A 70 3.17 -9.17 -17.29
C SER A 70 4.58 -9.29 -16.66
N CYS A 71 4.69 -9.79 -15.44
CA CYS A 71 6.00 -10.21 -14.90
C CYS A 71 6.10 -11.74 -14.84
N PRO A 72 6.55 -12.41 -15.92
CA PRO A 72 6.63 -13.86 -15.97
C PRO A 72 7.93 -14.45 -15.35
N PHE A 73 8.78 -13.64 -14.71
CA PHE A 73 10.09 -14.10 -14.23
C PHE A 73 10.26 -14.00 -12.70
N PRO A 74 10.71 -15.08 -12.05
CA PRO A 74 11.22 -14.99 -10.69
C PRO A 74 12.58 -14.29 -10.77
N PHE A 75 12.69 -13.05 -10.28
CA PHE A 75 13.98 -12.37 -10.14
C PHE A 75 14.84 -13.11 -9.11
N ARG A 76 15.61 -14.08 -9.60
CA ARG A 76 16.78 -14.58 -8.88
C ARG A 76 17.84 -13.49 -8.95
N ASN A 77 17.92 -12.71 -7.87
CA ASN A 77 19.10 -12.00 -7.38
C ASN A 77 19.73 -10.85 -8.20
N ASP A 78 19.22 -10.51 -9.40
CA ASP A 78 19.73 -9.36 -10.17
C ASP A 78 18.77 -8.16 -10.11
N LYS A 79 19.08 -7.21 -9.22
CA LYS A 79 18.32 -5.96 -9.05
C LYS A 79 18.48 -5.01 -10.24
N ALA A 80 19.63 -5.00 -10.90
CA ALA A 80 19.89 -4.09 -12.01
C ALA A 80 19.06 -4.47 -13.24
N ALA A 81 19.02 -5.77 -13.57
CA ALA A 81 18.16 -6.27 -14.64
C ALA A 81 16.66 -5.99 -14.37
N ALA A 82 16.22 -6.09 -13.11
CA ALA A 82 14.85 -5.76 -12.72
C ALA A 82 14.52 -4.29 -12.93
N TYR A 83 15.45 -3.41 -12.57
CA TYR A 83 15.30 -1.96 -12.73
C TYR A 83 15.22 -1.53 -14.20
N GLU A 84 16.07 -2.09 -15.06
CA GLU A 84 16.06 -1.82 -16.50
C GLU A 84 14.75 -2.27 -17.16
N GLU A 85 14.27 -3.46 -16.81
CA GLU A 85 13.02 -3.99 -17.35
C GLU A 85 11.83 -3.14 -16.93
N MET A 86 11.75 -2.75 -15.64
CA MET A 86 10.70 -1.84 -15.17
C MET A 86 10.77 -0.48 -15.89
N THR A 87 11.96 0.02 -16.17
CA THR A 87 12.14 1.25 -16.95
C THR A 87 11.60 1.12 -18.37
N ARG A 88 11.82 0.00 -19.05
CA ARG A 88 11.22 -0.28 -20.37
C ARG A 88 9.70 -0.32 -20.32
N GLN A 89 9.13 -0.88 -19.26
CA GLN A 89 7.67 -0.96 -19.09
C GLN A 89 7.05 0.40 -18.80
N ILE A 90 7.71 1.24 -18.00
CA ILE A 90 7.27 2.61 -17.71
C ILE A 90 7.20 3.46 -18.98
N VAL A 91 8.21 3.36 -19.86
CA VAL A 91 8.24 4.13 -21.13
C VAL A 91 7.09 3.71 -22.06
N LYS A 92 6.68 2.44 -22.02
CA LYS A 92 5.60 1.91 -22.87
C LYS A 92 4.19 2.22 -22.33
N ALA A 93 4.06 2.43 -21.03
CA ALA A 93 2.76 2.61 -20.37
C ALA A 93 2.46 4.10 -20.12
N GLN A 94 1.32 4.58 -20.61
CA GLN A 94 0.80 5.90 -20.23
C GLN A 94 0.18 5.81 -18.83
N ASN A 95 0.80 6.49 -17.86
CA ASN A 95 0.40 6.60 -16.45
C ASN A 95 0.59 5.34 -15.59
N ASN A 96 1.81 5.12 -15.08
CA ASN A 96 2.16 3.90 -14.36
C ASN A 96 2.71 4.14 -12.95
N ALA A 97 1.91 4.80 -12.08
CA ALA A 97 2.24 4.94 -10.66
C ALA A 97 2.63 3.61 -9.99
N PRO A 98 1.96 2.47 -10.26
CA PRO A 98 2.37 1.17 -9.70
C PRO A 98 3.74 0.68 -10.21
N ALA A 99 4.13 0.97 -11.45
CA ALA A 99 5.46 0.57 -11.95
C ALA A 99 6.59 1.42 -11.37
N TYR A 100 6.38 2.72 -11.15
CA TYR A 100 7.36 3.53 -10.41
C TYR A 100 7.51 3.02 -8.97
N GLU A 101 6.41 2.66 -8.31
CA GLU A 101 6.44 2.03 -6.98
C GLU A 101 7.25 0.72 -7.03
N LYS A 102 6.95 -0.15 -8.00
CA LYS A 102 7.64 -1.43 -8.14
C LYS A 102 9.12 -1.28 -8.48
N ARG A 103 9.47 -0.28 -9.29
CA ARG A 103 10.86 0.02 -9.66
C ARG A 103 11.68 0.51 -8.47
N SER A 104 11.06 1.25 -7.55
CA SER A 104 11.71 1.76 -6.34
C SER A 104 12.25 0.65 -5.42
N GLU A 105 11.70 -0.58 -5.51
CA GLU A 105 12.19 -1.75 -4.76
C GLU A 105 13.55 -2.27 -5.24
N TYR A 106 13.93 -1.94 -6.48
CA TYR A 106 15.11 -2.50 -7.16
C TYR A 106 16.29 -1.53 -7.28
N CYS A 107 16.13 -0.27 -6.89
CA CYS A 107 17.18 0.74 -7.01
C CYS A 107 17.73 1.21 -5.66
N ASP A 108 18.78 2.03 -5.74
CA ASP A 108 19.35 2.71 -4.59
C ASP A 108 18.40 3.73 -3.99
N ARG A 109 18.65 4.10 -2.72
CA ARG A 109 17.80 4.97 -1.91
C ARG A 109 17.42 6.30 -2.59
N GLU A 110 18.35 6.95 -3.30
CA GLU A 110 18.09 8.22 -3.97
C GLU A 110 17.19 8.07 -5.22
N LEU A 111 17.44 7.02 -6.01
CA LEU A 111 16.59 6.70 -7.16
C LEU A 111 15.19 6.27 -6.71
N ALA A 112 15.11 5.50 -5.61
CA ALA A 112 13.84 5.08 -5.02
C ALA A 112 13.03 6.29 -4.57
N LYS A 113 13.68 7.28 -3.95
CA LYS A 113 13.02 8.52 -3.56
C LYS A 113 12.46 9.28 -4.77
N SER A 114 13.24 9.42 -5.85
CA SER A 114 12.78 10.06 -7.09
C SER A 114 11.58 9.32 -7.71
N ASP A 115 11.62 7.98 -7.71
CA ASP A 115 10.51 7.17 -8.22
C ASP A 115 9.24 7.37 -7.39
N LEU A 116 9.36 7.37 -6.06
CA LEU A 116 8.23 7.57 -5.15
C LEU A 116 7.67 9.00 -5.19
N GLU A 117 8.50 10.00 -5.49
CA GLU A 117 8.04 11.35 -5.83
C GLU A 117 7.18 11.35 -7.09
N MET A 118 7.58 10.60 -8.14
CA MET A 118 6.75 10.42 -9.33
C MET A 118 5.46 9.67 -9.01
N VAL A 119 5.47 8.62 -8.18
CA VAL A 119 4.24 7.95 -7.72
C VAL A 119 3.29 8.96 -7.08
N THR A 120 3.79 9.83 -6.20
CA THR A 120 2.99 10.84 -5.50
C THR A 120 2.39 11.86 -6.49
N ARG A 121 3.15 12.27 -7.52
CA ARG A 121 2.66 13.18 -8.57
C ARG A 121 1.56 12.56 -9.42
N LEU A 122 1.66 11.26 -9.69
CA LEU A 122 0.66 10.53 -10.49
C LEU A 122 -0.58 10.16 -9.67
N ASN A 123 -0.41 9.83 -8.39
CA ASN A 123 -1.51 9.47 -7.49
C ASN A 123 -1.17 9.77 -6.02
N LEU A 124 -1.80 10.83 -5.49
CA LEU A 124 -1.62 11.28 -4.10
C LEU A 124 -2.17 10.30 -3.05
N LEU A 125 -3.06 9.36 -3.43
CA LEU A 125 -3.74 8.44 -2.51
C LEU A 125 -2.90 7.19 -2.19
N ARG A 126 -1.74 7.02 -2.83
CA ARG A 126 -0.84 5.90 -2.57
C ARG A 126 -0.10 6.10 -1.26
N VAL A 127 -0.25 5.14 -0.35
CA VAL A 127 0.30 5.19 1.02
C VAL A 127 1.79 4.84 1.06
N TYR A 128 2.22 3.89 0.23
CA TYR A 128 3.59 3.36 0.22
C TYR A 128 4.68 4.44 0.07
N PRO A 129 4.56 5.41 -0.87
CA PRO A 129 5.54 6.51 -0.99
C PRO A 129 5.78 7.29 0.30
N TYR A 130 4.71 7.63 1.03
CA TYR A 130 4.82 8.40 2.26
C TYR A 130 5.47 7.58 3.37
N ARG A 131 5.10 6.30 3.52
CA ARG A 131 5.72 5.39 4.52
C ARG A 131 7.21 5.24 4.29
N TYR A 132 7.61 4.96 3.05
CA TYR A 132 9.01 4.76 2.70
C TYR A 132 9.83 6.05 2.92
N ARG A 133 9.36 7.20 2.42
CA ARG A 133 10.06 8.48 2.62
C ARG A 133 10.16 8.85 4.09
N ALA A 134 9.10 8.64 4.87
CA ALA A 134 9.11 8.92 6.31
C ALA A 134 10.12 8.03 7.05
N ALA A 135 10.21 6.73 6.73
CA ALA A 135 11.22 5.84 7.29
C ALA A 135 12.65 6.27 6.93
N VAL A 136 12.91 6.61 5.67
CA VAL A 136 14.23 7.11 5.23
C VAL A 136 14.60 8.42 5.94
N LEU A 137 13.64 9.31 6.18
CA LEU A 137 13.86 10.54 6.93
C LEU A 137 14.16 10.27 8.41
N MET A 138 13.46 9.31 9.02
CA MET A 138 13.71 8.89 10.40
C MET A 138 15.11 8.29 10.55
N ASP A 139 15.52 7.37 9.65
CA ASP A 139 16.89 6.84 9.58
C ASP A 139 17.94 7.94 9.45
N SER A 140 17.59 9.03 8.76
CA SER A 140 18.46 10.18 8.52
C SER A 140 18.46 11.19 9.69
N ARG A 141 17.83 10.87 10.83
CA ARG A 141 17.66 11.77 11.99
C ARG A 141 16.98 13.09 11.66
N LYS A 142 16.00 13.04 10.76
CA LYS A 142 15.13 14.16 10.39
C LYS A 142 13.72 13.89 10.90
N GLU A 143 13.57 13.73 12.22
CA GLU A 143 12.34 13.21 12.83
C GLU A 143 11.13 14.11 12.53
N ARG A 144 11.34 15.43 12.60
CA ARG A 144 10.29 16.43 12.28
C ARG A 144 9.81 16.33 10.84
N GLU A 145 10.72 16.14 9.89
CA GLU A 145 10.38 15.99 8.47
C GLU A 145 9.62 14.66 8.24
N ALA A 146 10.04 13.58 8.92
CA ALA A 146 9.39 12.28 8.86
C ALA A 146 7.93 12.32 9.36
N ILE A 147 7.68 12.98 10.50
CA ILE A 147 6.33 13.15 11.04
C ILE A 147 5.47 14.03 10.12
N MET A 148 6.05 15.08 9.53
CA MET A 148 5.37 15.94 8.57
C MET A 148 4.97 15.17 7.31
N GLU A 149 5.84 14.28 6.81
CA GLU A 149 5.58 13.41 5.66
C GLU A 149 4.31 12.57 5.87
N LEU A 150 4.21 11.90 7.02
CA LEU A 150 3.04 11.09 7.37
C LEU A 150 1.79 11.95 7.59
N SER A 151 1.95 13.12 8.22
CA SER A 151 0.84 14.04 8.48
C SER A 151 0.23 14.59 7.20
N ARG A 152 1.05 14.84 6.16
CA ARG A 152 0.55 15.22 4.84
C ARG A 152 -0.31 14.11 4.24
N ALA A 153 0.15 12.86 4.29
CA ALA A 153 -0.60 11.73 3.77
C ALA A 153 -1.96 11.56 4.46
N ILE A 154 -1.98 11.62 5.80
CA ILE A 154 -3.19 11.52 6.63
C ILE A 154 -4.18 12.65 6.33
N ALA A 155 -3.69 13.86 6.02
CA ALA A 155 -4.54 15.00 5.68
C ALA A 155 -5.27 14.82 4.32
N PHE A 156 -4.64 14.16 3.34
CA PHE A 156 -5.26 13.91 2.03
C PHE A 156 -6.26 12.76 2.05
N LYS A 157 -5.94 11.72 2.82
CA LYS A 157 -6.81 10.57 3.05
C LYS A 157 -6.57 10.18 4.48
N ALA A 158 -7.63 10.13 5.30
CA ALA A 158 -7.57 9.64 6.67
C ALA A 158 -7.24 8.14 6.68
N ASP A 159 -6.01 7.81 6.28
CA ASP A 159 -5.51 6.46 6.17
C ASP A 159 -5.00 6.04 7.53
N LEU A 160 -5.86 5.32 8.22
CA LEU A 160 -5.67 4.88 9.60
C LEU A 160 -4.44 3.99 9.75
N HIS A 161 -3.98 3.35 8.67
CA HIS A 161 -2.77 2.52 8.68
C HIS A 161 -1.48 3.33 8.84
N LEU A 162 -1.53 4.66 8.73
CA LEU A 162 -0.39 5.54 9.00
C LEU A 162 -0.33 6.03 10.44
N LEU A 163 -1.43 5.94 11.19
CA LEU A 163 -1.48 6.39 12.59
C LEU A 163 -0.53 5.59 13.50
N PRO A 164 -0.42 4.24 13.40
CA PRO A 164 0.55 3.50 14.20
C PRO A 164 1.99 3.96 14.00
N LEU A 165 2.38 4.14 12.74
CA LEU A 165 3.72 4.58 12.39
C LEU A 165 4.00 6.00 12.91
N ARG A 166 3.04 6.92 12.79
CA ARG A 166 3.20 8.29 13.30
C ARG A 166 3.21 8.33 14.83
N ALA A 167 2.42 7.49 15.50
CA ALA A 167 2.44 7.36 16.95
C ALA A 167 3.80 6.89 17.47
N ALA A 168 4.39 5.85 16.85
CA ALA A 168 5.72 5.38 17.17
C ALA A 168 6.80 6.46 16.93
N PHE A 169 6.65 7.28 15.89
CA PHE A 169 7.56 8.40 15.65
C PHE A 169 7.43 9.49 16.71
N HIS A 170 6.21 9.81 17.14
CA HIS A 170 5.98 10.76 18.23
C HIS A 170 6.57 10.27 19.56
N GLU A 171 6.37 8.99 19.88
CA GLU A 171 7.00 8.34 21.04
C GLU A 171 8.53 8.45 20.98
N HIS A 172 9.14 8.12 19.84
CA HIS A 172 10.60 8.25 19.65
C HIS A 172 11.10 9.68 19.86
N THR A 173 10.32 10.68 19.47
CA THR A 173 10.65 12.10 19.71
C THR A 173 10.33 12.60 21.13
N GLY A 174 9.69 11.78 21.96
CA GLY A 174 9.23 12.14 23.31
C GLY A 174 7.93 12.94 23.36
N ASP A 175 7.21 13.08 22.24
CA ASP A 175 5.89 13.73 22.19
C ASP A 175 4.78 12.73 22.56
N VAL A 176 4.72 12.40 23.85
CA VAL A 176 3.76 11.48 24.47
C VAL A 176 2.32 11.90 24.13
N SER A 177 2.01 13.20 24.18
CA SER A 177 0.66 13.71 23.94
C SER A 177 0.17 13.46 22.52
N SER A 178 1.02 13.69 21.52
CA SER A 178 0.67 13.41 20.12
C SER A 178 0.62 11.90 19.84
N ALA A 179 1.51 11.11 20.44
CA ALA A 179 1.46 9.64 20.34
C ALA A 179 0.14 9.08 20.87
N LEU A 180 -0.30 9.49 22.07
CA LEU A 180 -1.59 9.06 22.63
C LEU A 180 -2.79 9.52 21.79
N ARG A 181 -2.71 10.70 21.17
CA ARG A 181 -3.77 11.17 20.26
C ARG A 181 -3.93 10.23 19.08
N ASP A 182 -2.82 9.84 18.45
CA ASP A 182 -2.82 8.91 17.32
C ASP A 182 -3.26 7.50 17.75
N CYS A 183 -2.87 7.05 18.95
CA CYS A 183 -3.36 5.80 19.54
C CYS A 183 -4.87 5.80 19.73
N ARG A 184 -5.43 6.86 20.34
CA ARG A 184 -6.88 6.98 20.54
C ARG A 184 -7.62 7.03 19.20
N ALA A 185 -7.08 7.74 18.21
CA ALA A 185 -7.67 7.80 16.88
C ALA A 185 -7.68 6.41 16.20
N ALA A 186 -6.57 5.67 16.24
CA ALA A 186 -6.51 4.33 15.67
C ALA A 186 -7.45 3.34 16.38
N LEU A 187 -7.43 3.33 17.73
CA LEU A 187 -8.28 2.45 18.55
C LEU A 187 -9.77 2.80 18.47
N SER A 188 -10.12 4.04 18.13
CA SER A 188 -11.52 4.42 17.89
C SER A 188 -12.11 3.72 16.66
N VAL A 189 -11.26 3.32 15.70
CA VAL A 189 -11.70 2.61 14.49
C VAL A 189 -11.52 1.11 14.61
N ASP A 190 -10.38 0.68 15.16
CA ASP A 190 -10.13 -0.73 15.48
C ASP A 190 -9.76 -0.89 16.96
N PRO A 191 -10.75 -1.13 17.84
CA PRO A 191 -10.51 -1.32 19.26
C PRO A 191 -9.61 -2.51 19.60
N ASN A 192 -9.45 -3.47 18.68
CA ASN A 192 -8.67 -4.70 18.90
C ASN A 192 -7.29 -4.65 18.21
N HIS A 193 -6.82 -3.48 17.78
CA HIS A 193 -5.52 -3.34 17.16
C HIS A 193 -4.39 -3.54 18.19
N GLN A 194 -3.81 -4.75 18.21
CA GLN A 194 -2.86 -5.20 19.22
C GLN A 194 -1.65 -4.26 19.39
N GLU A 195 -0.98 -3.88 18.29
CA GLU A 195 0.19 -2.99 18.31
C GLU A 195 -0.14 -1.61 18.92
N MET A 196 -1.33 -1.08 18.65
CA MET A 196 -1.75 0.21 19.19
C MET A 196 -2.13 0.12 20.66
N LEU A 197 -2.69 -1.00 21.11
CA LEU A 197 -2.95 -1.24 22.54
C LEU A 197 -1.65 -1.32 23.33
N GLU A 198 -0.65 -2.03 22.80
CA GLU A 198 0.69 -2.15 23.39
C GLU A 198 1.36 -0.77 23.47
N LEU A 199 1.40 -0.05 22.35
CA LEU A 199 1.94 1.32 22.30
C LEU A 199 1.21 2.26 23.25
N HIS A 200 -0.12 2.24 23.27
CA HIS A 200 -0.92 3.07 24.17
C HIS A 200 -0.65 2.76 25.66
N SER A 201 -0.50 1.49 26.02
CA SER A 201 -0.18 1.09 27.39
C SER A 201 1.22 1.53 27.81
N HIS A 202 2.19 1.41 26.90
CA HIS A 202 3.57 1.81 27.13
C HIS A 202 3.67 3.34 27.30
N VAL A 203 3.09 4.11 26.38
CA VAL A 203 3.11 5.57 26.41
C VAL A 203 2.38 6.12 27.65
N ASN A 204 1.27 5.52 28.09
CA ASN A 204 0.59 5.92 29.33
C ASN A 204 1.40 5.63 30.60
N SER A 205 2.28 4.61 30.60
CA SER A 205 3.14 4.33 31.75
C SER A 205 4.25 5.36 31.95
N HIS A 206 4.51 6.18 30.92
CA HIS A 206 5.46 7.27 30.92
C HIS A 206 4.82 8.64 31.20
N GLU A 207 3.52 8.69 31.48
CA GLU A 207 2.83 9.89 31.94
C GLU A 207 3.09 10.08 33.46
N PRO A 208 3.59 11.24 33.91
CA PRO A 208 3.92 11.48 35.33
C PRO A 208 2.70 11.60 36.25
#